data_AF-A0A536QAL8-F1
#
_entry.id   AF-A0A536QAL8-F1
#
_cell.length_a   1.000
_cell.length_b   1.000
_cell.length_c   1.000
_cell.angle_alpha   90.00
_cell.angle_beta   90.00
_cell.angle_gamma   90.00
#
_symmetry.space_group_name_H-M   'P 1'
#
loop_
_entity.id
_entity.type
_entity.pdbx_description
1 polymer ?
#
loop_
_entity_poly.entity_id
_entity_poly.type
_entity_poly.pdbx_seq_one_letter_code
_entity_poly.pdbx_strand_id
1 'polypeptide(L)'
;MEQVAGGPWDRAGVDRETWHAARIMAMAIRETARLALDPTSGNEASTDDHERLGEYADDLLSAVEKGDPETVAMLSRRAQRRAKAIFG
;
A
#
# COMPACT_ATOMS: atom_id res chain seq x y z
N MET A 1 -6.22 -25.29 22.11
CA MET A 1 -6.37 -23.92 21.58
C MET A 1 -5.38 -23.78 20.45
N GLU A 2 -5.86 -23.79 19.21
CA GLU A 2 -5.02 -23.51 18.04
C GLU A 2 -4.69 -22.01 18.10
N GLN A 3 -3.57 -21.66 18.73
CA GLN A 3 -2.96 -20.37 18.47
C GLN A 3 -2.62 -20.39 16.99
N VAL A 4 -3.35 -19.65 16.18
CA VAL A 4 -2.96 -19.37 14.80
C VAL A 4 -1.70 -18.52 14.90
N ALA A 5 -0.56 -19.20 15.09
CA ALA A 5 0.75 -18.63 15.03
C ALA A 5 0.97 -18.22 13.58
N GLY A 6 0.75 -16.94 13.30
CA GLY A 6 1.05 -16.37 11.99
C GLY A 6 0.07 -15.29 11.57
N GLY A 7 0.40 -14.04 11.89
CA GLY A 7 -0.28 -12.90 11.29
C GLY A 7 0.22 -12.63 9.86
N PRO A 8 -0.37 -11.65 9.15
CA PRO A 8 0.11 -11.23 7.83
C PRO A 8 1.59 -10.86 7.79
N TRP A 9 2.15 -10.35 8.89
CA TRP A 9 3.58 -10.05 9.02
C TRP A 9 4.46 -11.31 9.02
N ASP A 10 3.99 -12.39 9.65
CA ASP A 10 4.70 -13.68 9.68
C ASP A 10 4.72 -14.31 8.28
N ARG A 11 3.58 -14.26 7.57
CA ARG A 11 3.50 -14.68 6.16
C ARG A 11 4.40 -13.87 5.24
N ALA A 12 4.50 -12.56 5.49
CA ALA A 12 5.38 -11.68 4.74
C ALA A 12 6.87 -11.85 5.11
N GLY A 13 7.19 -12.61 6.17
CA GLY A 13 8.56 -12.80 6.65
C GLY A 13 9.18 -11.53 7.25
N VAL A 14 8.38 -10.63 7.83
CA VAL A 14 8.83 -9.38 8.44
C VAL A 14 8.30 -9.21 9.85
N ASP A 15 8.91 -8.31 10.62
CA ASP A 15 8.36 -7.92 11.91
C ASP A 15 7.03 -7.13 11.75
N ARG A 16 6.27 -7.08 12.86
CA ARG A 16 4.95 -6.47 12.88
C ARG A 16 4.97 -4.97 12.57
N GLU A 17 6.04 -4.26 12.96
CA GLU A 17 6.17 -2.82 12.73
C GLU A 17 6.43 -2.54 11.25
N THR A 18 7.33 -3.30 10.62
CA THR A 18 7.60 -3.22 9.18
C THR A 18 6.34 -3.50 8.35
N TRP A 19 5.59 -4.55 8.70
CA TRP A 19 4.30 -4.81 8.04
C TRP A 19 3.29 -3.69 8.27
N HIS A 20 3.21 -3.16 9.50
CA HIS A 20 2.29 -2.07 9.82
C HIS A 20 2.62 -0.80 9.01
N ALA A 21 3.89 -0.45 8.87
CA ALA A 21 4.34 0.67 8.04
C ALA A 21 3.95 0.47 6.56
N ALA A 22 4.14 -0.74 6.01
CA ALA A 22 3.71 -1.07 4.66
C ALA A 22 2.18 -0.93 4.50
N ARG A 23 1.40 -1.38 5.50
CA ARG A 23 -0.06 -1.25 5.51
C ARG A 23 -0.52 0.21 5.52
N ILE A 24 0.09 1.05 6.35
CA ILE A 24 -0.22 2.49 6.38
C ILE A 24 0.10 3.15 5.04
N MET A 25 1.22 2.78 4.39
CA MET A 25 1.55 3.28 3.06
C MET A 25 0.53 2.85 1.99
N ALA A 26 0.11 1.58 2.01
CA ALA A 26 -0.93 1.08 1.10
C ALA A 26 -2.26 1.83 1.28
N MET A 27 -2.68 2.06 2.54
CA MET A 27 -3.88 2.84 2.85
C MET A 27 -3.76 4.29 2.32
N ALA A 28 -2.61 4.93 2.49
CA ALA A 28 -2.38 6.28 1.99
C ALA A 28 -2.42 6.37 0.46
N ILE A 29 -1.85 5.37 -0.23
CA ILE A 29 -1.92 5.28 -1.70
C ILE A 29 -3.36 5.14 -2.15
N ARG A 30 -4.14 4.25 -1.53
CA ARG A 30 -5.57 4.05 -1.82
C ARG A 30 -6.39 5.31 -1.62
N GLU A 31 -6.18 6.02 -0.52
CA GLU A 31 -6.91 7.24 -0.25
C GLU A 31 -6.55 8.34 -1.25
N THR A 32 -5.26 8.47 -1.58
CA THR A 32 -4.79 9.44 -2.58
C THR A 32 -5.32 9.12 -3.97
N ALA A 33 -5.36 7.84 -4.35
CA ALA A 33 -5.94 7.39 -5.61
C ALA A 33 -7.42 7.78 -5.71
N ARG A 34 -8.18 7.65 -4.62
CA ARG A 34 -9.60 8.01 -4.54
C ARG A 34 -9.85 9.52 -4.58
N LEU A 35 -9.00 10.32 -3.93
CA LEU A 35 -9.04 11.78 -4.04
C LEU A 35 -8.80 12.25 -5.49
N ALA A 36 -7.94 11.56 -6.23
CA ALA A 36 -7.71 11.86 -7.65
C ALA A 36 -8.91 11.50 -8.55
N LEU A 37 -9.87 10.70 -8.07
CA LEU A 37 -11.11 10.40 -8.81
C LEU A 37 -12.12 11.56 -8.77
N ASP A 38 -11.91 12.58 -7.93
CA ASP A 38 -12.76 13.77 -7.92
C ASP A 38 -12.50 14.57 -9.22
N PRO A 39 -13.46 14.62 -10.16
CA PRO A 39 -13.25 15.22 -11.48
C PRO A 39 -13.28 16.74 -11.37
N THR A 40 -12.25 17.31 -10.77
CA THR A 40 -11.97 18.73 -10.93
C THR A 40 -11.49 18.96 -12.36
N SER A 41 -11.92 20.06 -12.99
CA SER A 41 -11.76 20.34 -14.43
C SER A 41 -10.32 20.50 -14.94
N GLY A 42 -9.31 20.14 -14.14
CA GLY A 42 -7.89 20.16 -14.47
C GLY A 42 -7.23 18.78 -14.48
N ASN A 43 -7.98 17.69 -14.32
CA ASN A 43 -7.42 16.34 -14.32
C ASN A 43 -7.37 15.77 -15.75
N GLU A 44 -6.17 15.51 -16.26
CA GLU A 44 -5.92 15.09 -17.65
C GLU A 44 -6.18 13.59 -17.88
N ALA A 45 -6.35 12.79 -16.82
CA ALA A 45 -6.61 11.36 -16.90
C ALA A 45 -8.10 11.08 -17.17
N SER A 46 -8.37 10.03 -17.95
CA SER A 46 -9.75 9.62 -18.23
C SER A 46 -10.40 9.01 -16.98
N THR A 47 -11.73 9.02 -16.92
CA THR A 47 -12.48 8.35 -15.84
C THR A 47 -12.10 6.86 -15.72
N ASP A 48 -11.84 6.18 -16.84
CA ASP A 48 -11.41 4.77 -16.86
C ASP A 48 -10.01 4.59 -16.23
N ASP A 49 -9.08 5.53 -16.49
CA ASP A 49 -7.74 5.48 -15.88
C ASP A 49 -7.81 5.71 -14.36
N HIS A 50 -8.74 6.57 -13.95
CA HIS A 50 -9.08 6.82 -12.56
C HIS A 50 -9.62 5.56 -11.88
N GLU A 51 -10.64 4.92 -12.45
CA GLU A 51 -11.19 3.67 -11.92
C GLU A 51 -10.12 2.58 -11.78
N ARG A 52 -9.30 2.37 -12.82
CA ARG A 52 -8.16 1.43 -12.80
C ARG A 52 -7.15 1.74 -11.70
N LEU A 53 -6.87 3.02 -11.45
CA LEU A 53 -5.98 3.42 -10.37
C LEU A 53 -6.57 3.08 -8.99
N GLY A 54 -7.89 3.24 -8.83
CA GLY A 54 -8.62 2.84 -7.63
C GLY A 54 -8.55 1.34 -7.37
N GLU A 55 -8.83 0.53 -8.40
CA GLU A 55 -8.75 -0.94 -8.35
C GLU A 55 -7.34 -1.41 -7.98
N TYR A 56 -6.31 -0.87 -8.66
CA TYR A 56 -4.92 -1.19 -8.37
C TYR A 56 -4.56 -0.89 -6.90
N ALA A 57 -5.04 0.23 -6.35
CA ALA A 57 -4.75 0.58 -4.97
C ALA A 57 -5.49 -0.29 -3.96
N ASP A 58 -6.70 -0.76 -4.29
CA ASP A 58 -7.45 -1.74 -3.50
C ASP A 58 -6.73 -3.11 -3.48
N ASP A 59 -6.26 -3.57 -4.64
CA ASP A 59 -5.47 -4.81 -4.75
C ASP A 59 -4.17 -4.75 -3.96
N LEU A 60 -3.47 -3.62 -4.03
CA LEU A 60 -2.24 -3.39 -3.29
C LEU A 60 -2.45 -3.44 -1.77
N LEU A 61 -3.54 -2.86 -1.26
CA LEU A 61 -3.89 -2.98 0.15
C LEU A 61 -4.26 -4.42 0.52
N SER A 62 -5.04 -5.11 -0.31
CA SER A 62 -5.42 -6.51 -0.09
C SER A 62 -4.19 -7.42 0.01
N ALA A 63 -3.21 -7.23 -0.87
CA ALA A 63 -1.96 -7.99 -0.87
C ALA A 63 -1.18 -7.80 0.44
N VAL A 64 -1.08 -6.56 0.94
CA VAL A 64 -0.42 -6.29 2.23
C VAL A 64 -1.20 -6.91 3.40
N GLU A 65 -2.53 -6.81 3.42
CA GLU A 65 -3.35 -7.40 4.48
C GLU A 65 -3.32 -8.94 4.48
N LYS A 66 -3.11 -9.55 3.31
CA LYS A 66 -2.83 -10.98 3.18
C LYS A 66 -1.40 -11.35 3.55
N GLY A 67 -0.48 -10.39 3.62
CA GLY A 67 0.92 -10.64 3.93
C GLY A 67 1.72 -11.11 2.72
N ASP A 68 1.41 -10.60 1.53
CA ASP A 68 2.19 -10.85 0.33
C ASP A 68 3.63 -10.30 0.51
N PRO A 69 4.66 -11.16 0.51
CA PRO A 69 6.01 -10.76 0.86
C PRO A 69 6.61 -9.77 -0.15
N GLU A 70 6.27 -9.91 -1.44
CA GLU A 70 6.80 -9.03 -2.48
C GLU A 70 6.26 -7.60 -2.35
N THR A 71 4.94 -7.47 -2.18
CA THR A 71 4.26 -6.19 -2.01
C THR A 71 4.71 -5.49 -0.74
N VAL A 72 4.81 -6.21 0.38
CA VAL A 72 5.33 -5.66 1.65
C VAL A 72 6.77 -5.16 1.46
N ALA A 73 7.64 -5.97 0.84
CA ALA A 73 9.03 -5.58 0.61
C ALA A 73 9.16 -4.36 -0.33
N MET A 74 8.33 -4.29 -1.38
CA MET A 74 8.29 -3.14 -2.29
C MET A 74 7.94 -1.85 -1.54
N LEU A 75 6.88 -1.86 -0.72
CA LEU A 75 6.42 -0.68 0.01
C LEU A 75 7.43 -0.25 1.08
N SER A 76 8.01 -1.20 1.81
CA SER A 76 9.06 -0.91 2.78
C SER A 76 10.28 -0.25 2.14
N ARG A 77 10.74 -0.74 0.97
CA ARG A 77 11.82 -0.10 0.21
C ARG A 77 11.44 1.31 -0.26
N ARG A 78 10.18 1.52 -0.67
CA ARG A 78 9.68 2.85 -1.08
C ARG A 78 9.66 3.83 0.09
N ALA A 79 9.27 3.37 1.28
CA ALA A 79 9.30 4.16 2.52
C ALA A 79 10.72 4.60 2.88
N GLN A 80 11.67 3.66 2.87
CA GLN A 80 13.08 3.96 3.16
C GLN A 80 13.68 4.97 2.17
N ARG A 81 13.38 4.83 0.87
CA ARG A 81 13.84 5.80 -0.14
C ARG A 81 13.26 7.20 0.09
N ARG A 82 11.98 7.32 0.47
CA ARG A 82 11.37 8.61 0.78
C ARG A 82 11.94 9.24 2.05
N ALA A 83 12.13 8.45 3.11
CA ALA A 83 12.76 8.94 4.33
C ALA A 83 14.18 9.46 4.06
N LYS A 84 14.97 8.72 3.28
CA LYS A 84 16.31 9.16 2.86
C LYS A 84 16.28 10.46 2.06
N ALA A 85 15.30 10.65 1.18
CA ALA A 85 15.19 11.88 0.38
C ALA A 85 14.80 13.13 1.19
N ILE A 86 14.18 12.95 2.37
CA ILE A 86 13.71 14.05 3.21
C ILE A 86 14.77 14.44 4.27
N PHE A 87 15.51 13.45 4.79
CA PHE A 87 16.42 13.63 5.93
C PHE A 87 17.90 13.38 5.61
N GLY A 88 18.23 13.10 4.36
CA GLY A 88 19.59 12.77 3.89
C GLY A 88 20.25 13.85 3.07
#